data_AF-A0A7K2QEE7-F1
#
_entry.id   AF-A0A7K2QEE7-F1
#
_cell.length_a   1.000
_cell.length_b   1.000
_cell.length_c   1.000
_cell.angle_alpha   90.00
_cell.angle_beta   90.00
_cell.angle_gamma   90.00
#
_symmetry.space_group_name_H-M   'P 1'
#
loop_
_entity.id
_entity.type
_entity.pdbx_description
1 polymer ?
#
loop_
_entity_poly.entity_id
_entity_poly.type
_entity_poly.pdbx_seq_one_letter_code
_entity_poly.pdbx_strand_id
1 'polypeptide(L)' 'MCRWLAYSGSPMLLDAVLYQPEHSLIDQSLHSRMGVESTNGDGFGIGWYSDDGGG' A
#
# COMPACT_ATOMS: atom_id res chain seq x y z
N MET A 1 5.98 -3.46 12.25
CA MET A 1 4.58 -3.06 12.52
C MET A 1 3.90 -2.91 11.18
N CYS A 2 3.03 -3.84 10.77
CA CYS A 2 2.49 -3.82 9.41
C CYS A 2 1.66 -2.54 9.12
N ARG A 3 1.63 -2.15 7.84
CA ARG A 3 0.80 -1.05 7.32
C ARG A 3 -0.13 -1.59 6.26
N TRP A 4 -1.39 -1.14 6.31
CA TRP A 4 -2.45 -1.65 5.46
C TRP A 4 -3.15 -0.48 4.77
N LEU A 5 -3.48 -0.67 3.49
CA LEU A 5 -4.30 0.24 2.71
C LEU A 5 -5.40 -0.60 2.06
N ALA A 6 -6.65 -0.16 2.20
CA ALA A 6 -7.80 -0.74 1.52
C ALA A 6 -8.53 0.37 0.78
N TYR A 7 -8.94 0.10 -0.45
CA TYR A 7 -9.66 1.03 -1.30
C TYR A 7 -10.94 0.38 -1.82
N SER A 8 -12.05 1.11 -1.77
CA SER A 8 -13.32 0.73 -2.37
C SER A 8 -13.93 1.97 -3.00
N GLY A 9 -14.22 1.90 -4.29
CA GLY A 9 -14.67 3.05 -5.07
C GLY A 9 -14.50 2.82 -6.56
N SER A 10 -14.48 3.92 -7.32
CA SER A 10 -14.24 3.88 -8.76
C SER A 10 -12.88 3.25 -9.10
N PRO A 11 -12.76 2.48 -10.19
CA PRO A 11 -11.48 1.92 -10.60
C PRO A 11 -10.41 3.02 -10.72
N MET A 12 -9.23 2.76 -10.16
CA MET A 12 -8.09 3.66 -10.21
C MET A 12 -6.78 2.88 -10.30
N LEU A 13 -5.73 3.54 -10.78
CA LEU A 13 -4.39 2.97 -10.84
C LEU A 13 -3.84 2.78 -9.42
N LEU A 14 -3.14 1.66 -9.19
CA LEU A 14 -2.45 1.39 -7.91
C LEU A 14 -1.46 2.51 -7.54
N ASP A 15 -0.82 3.15 -8.53
CA ASP A 15 0.08 4.28 -8.31
C ASP A 15 -0.55 5.39 -7.46
N ALA A 16 -1.81 5.71 -7.72
CA ALA A 16 -2.52 6.79 -7.06
C ALA A 16 -2.85 6.51 -5.58
N VAL A 17 -2.78 5.26 -5.12
CA VAL A 17 -2.90 4.91 -3.69
C VAL A 17 -1.59 4.49 -3.05
N LEU A 18 -0.65 3.92 -3.82
CA LEU A 18 0.61 3.39 -3.28
C LEU A 18 1.73 4.43 -3.21
N TYR A 19 1.78 5.38 -4.15
CA TYR A 19 2.92 6.31 -4.30
C TYR A 19 2.54 7.77 -4.17
N GLN A 20 1.44 8.19 -4.81
CA GLN A 20 1.07 9.61 -4.91
C GLN A 20 0.70 10.30 -3.59
N PRO A 21 0.07 9.66 -2.58
CA PRO A 21 -0.26 10.35 -1.34
C PRO A 21 0.99 10.86 -0.59
N GLU A 22 0.89 12.02 0.06
CA GLU A 22 2.02 12.63 0.81
C GLU A 22 2.61 11.70 1.88
N HIS A 23 1.78 10.85 2.47
CA HIS A 23 2.19 9.81 3.41
C HIS A 23 1.82 8.43 2.85
N SER A 24 2.29 8.16 1.63
CA SER A 24 1.99 6.94 0.90
C SER A 24 2.42 5.67 1.62
N LEU A 25 1.89 4.52 1.21
CA LEU A 25 2.27 3.23 1.80
C LEU A 25 3.76 2.94 1.59
N ILE A 26 4.33 3.40 0.47
CA ILE A 26 5.75 3.29 0.16
C ILE A 26 6.58 4.21 1.07
N ASP A 27 6.15 5.45 1.29
CA ASP A 27 6.82 6.35 2.25
C ASP A 27 6.83 5.71 3.66
N GLN A 28 5.73 5.12 4.09
CA GLN A 28 5.63 4.45 5.39
C GLN A 28 6.46 3.15 5.48
N SER A 29 6.76 2.51 4.35
CA SER A 29 7.68 1.36 4.29
C SER A 29 9.13 1.82 4.48
N LEU A 30 9.52 2.94 3.88
CA LEU A 30 10.86 3.51 3.98
C LEU A 30 11.11 4.30 5.28
N HIS A 31 10.05 4.91 5.83
CA HIS A 31 10.11 5.84 6.96
C HIS A 31 9.10 5.44 8.05
N SER A 32 9.37 4.33 8.74
CA SER A 32 8.54 3.86 9.85
C SER A 32 8.70 4.76 11.08
N ARG A 33 7.75 5.68 11.29
CA ARG A 33 7.74 6.63 12.42
C ARG A 33 7.13 6.07 13.71
N MET A 34 6.43 4.95 13.61
CA MET A 34 5.64 4.35 14.69
C MET A 34 6.04 2.89 14.96
N GLY A 35 7.24 2.49 14.52
CA GLY A 35 7.81 1.16 14.75
C GLY A 35 9.17 1.28 15.43
N VAL A 36 9.67 0.15 15.96
CA VAL A 36 11.03 0.06 16.50
C VAL A 36 12.06 0.22 15.37
N GLU A 37 11.78 -0.43 14.24
CA GLU A 37 12.60 -0.35 13.04
C GLU A 37 12.28 0.92 12.22
N SER A 38 13.31 1.45 11.57
CA SER A 38 13.21 2.60 10.67
C SER A 38 12.47 2.28 9.37
N THR A 39 12.34 1.00 9.01
CA THR A 39 11.71 0.52 7.77
C THR A 39 10.76 -0.66 8.04
N ASN A 40 9.69 -0.78 7.26
CA ASN A 40 8.91 -2.01 7.13
C ASN A 40 9.33 -2.72 5.83
N GLY A 41 10.48 -3.40 5.88
CA GLY A 41 11.19 -3.95 4.70
C GLY A 41 11.17 -5.48 4.58
N ASP A 42 10.36 -6.16 5.38
CA ASP A 42 10.22 -7.62 5.41
C ASP A 42 9.35 -8.19 4.28
N GLY A 43 8.66 -7.33 3.53
CA GLY A 43 7.89 -7.68 2.35
C GLY A 43 6.58 -6.89 2.24
N PHE A 44 5.91 -7.01 1.10
CA PHE A 44 4.56 -6.46 0.90
C PHE A 44 3.73 -7.34 -0.04
N GLY A 45 2.41 -7.16 0.01
CA GLY A 45 1.46 -7.83 -0.86
C GLY A 45 0.38 -6.85 -1.33
N ILE A 46 -0.13 -7.09 -2.54
CA ILE A 46 -1.21 -6.31 -3.16
C ILE A 46 -2.21 -7.30 -3.74
N GLY A 47 -3.49 -7.06 -3.51
CA GLY A 47 -4.59 -7.78 -4.14
C GLY A 47 -5.66 -6.80 -4.61
N TRP A 48 -6.33 -7.13 -5.70
CA TRP A 48 -7.44 -6.35 -6.24
C TRP A 48 -8.44 -7.28 -6.92
N TYR A 49 -9.63 -6.77 -7.18
CA TYR A 49 -10.64 -7.44 -7.98
C TYR A 49 -10.44 -7.07 -9.44
N SER A 50 -10.27 -8.06 -10.31
CA SER A 50 -10.24 -7.87 -11.76
C SER A 50 -11.65 -7.95 -12.34
N ASP A 51 -11.89 -7.22 -13.41
CA ASP A 51 -13.22 -7.11 -14.06
C ASP A 51 -13.64 -8.43 -14.75
N ASP A 52 -12.66 -9.30 -15.05
CA ASP A 52 -12.81 -10.57 -15.77
C ASP A 52 -12.97 -11.81 -14.86
N GLY A 53 -13.12 -11.63 -13.54
CA GLY A 53 -13.41 -12.73 -12.60
C GLY A 53 -12.30 -13.78 -12.45
N GLY A 54 -11.16 -13.60 -13.13
CA GLY A 54 -9.96 -14.42 -12.96
C GLY A 54 -9.08 -13.87 -11.85
N GLY A 55 -9.31 -14.36 -10.63
CA GLY A 55 -8.30 -14.33 -9.57
C GLY A 55 -7.33 -15.50 -9.71
#